data_AF-A0A7W7VD52-F1
#
_entry.id   AF-A0A7W7VD52-F1
#
_cell.length_a   1.000
_cell.length_b   1.000
_cell.length_c   1.000
_cell.angle_alpha   90.00
_cell.angle_beta   90.00
_cell.angle_gamma   90.00
#
_symmetry.space_group_name_H-M   'P 1'
#
loop_
_entity.id
_entity.type
_entity.pdbx_description
1 polymer ?
#
loop_
_entity_poly.entity_id
_entity_poly.type
_entity_poly.pdbx_seq_one_letter_code
_entity_poly.pdbx_strand_id
1 'polypeptide(L)'
;MSDRLYVDVAALTRGGINLAQWSTLANQIGGKLQSATSTYRNAGGTGEMGEQFTTNYKPGEEKALEFLVLLMQVVGSYSAKTLDAAKNFEQTDRDADSATPHQ
;
A
#
# COMPACT_ATOMS: atom_id res chain seq x y z
N MET A 1 24.16 -13.47 28.70
CA MET A 1 22.74 -13.08 28.72
C MET A 1 22.35 -12.84 27.27
N SER A 2 21.47 -13.66 26.72
CA SER A 2 20.92 -13.42 25.38
C SER A 2 19.85 -12.33 25.52
N ASP A 3 20.06 -11.17 24.89
CA ASP A 3 19.01 -10.16 24.74
C ASP A 3 17.92 -10.76 23.85
N ARG A 4 16.94 -11.42 24.48
CA ARG A 4 15.73 -11.86 23.79
C ARG A 4 14.96 -10.61 23.35
N LEU A 5 15.05 -10.31 22.07
CA LEU A 5 14.26 -9.28 21.41
C LEU A 5 12.79 -9.71 21.47
N TYR A 6 12.00 -9.09 22.35
CA TYR A 6 10.58 -9.39 22.48
C TYR A 6 9.80 -8.66 21.37
N VAL A 7 9.51 -9.38 20.29
CA VAL A 7 8.73 -8.84 19.16
C VAL A 7 7.39 -9.54 19.09
N ASP A 8 6.31 -8.75 19.07
CA ASP A 8 4.95 -9.28 18.85
C ASP A 8 4.75 -9.60 17.35
N VAL A 9 5.07 -10.84 16.99
CA VAL A 9 4.91 -11.39 15.64
C VAL A 9 3.44 -11.31 15.17
N ALA A 10 2.48 -11.49 16.09
CA ALA A 10 1.05 -11.43 15.75
C ALA A 10 0.60 -9.99 15.45
N ALA A 11 1.13 -9.00 16.16
CA ALA A 11 0.93 -7.58 15.83
C ALA A 11 1.57 -7.21 14.49
N LEU A 12 2.79 -7.65 14.21
CA LEU A 12 3.45 -7.42 12.90
C LEU A 12 2.65 -8.06 11.76
N THR A 13 2.24 -9.32 11.92
CA THR A 13 1.44 -10.03 10.91
C THR A 13 0.13 -9.31 10.62
N ARG A 14 -0.63 -8.93 11.67
CA ARG A 14 -1.88 -8.16 11.50
C ARG A 14 -1.63 -6.80 10.85
N GLY A 15 -0.58 -6.09 11.25
CA GLY A 15 -0.19 -4.82 10.65
C GLY A 15 0.12 -4.97 9.15
N GLY A 16 0.90 -5.98 8.78
CA GLY A 16 1.23 -6.29 7.39
C GLY A 16 0.00 -6.61 6.54
N ILE A 17 -0.94 -7.41 7.06
CA ILE A 17 -2.21 -7.72 6.39
C ILE A 17 -3.08 -6.46 6.20
N ASN A 18 -3.20 -5.62 7.23
CA ASN A 18 -3.98 -4.38 7.14
C ASN A 18 -3.39 -3.43 6.08
N LEU A 19 -2.06 -3.31 6.02
CA LEU A 19 -1.39 -2.54 4.97
C LEU A 19 -1.66 -3.13 3.58
N ALA A 20 -1.68 -4.46 3.43
CA ALA A 20 -2.01 -5.10 2.15
C ALA A 20 -3.45 -4.76 1.70
N GLN A 21 -4.39 -4.73 2.64
CA GLN A 21 -5.78 -4.35 2.37
C GLN A 21 -5.88 -2.89 1.94
N TRP A 22 -5.15 -1.97 2.59
CA TRP A 22 -5.13 -0.56 2.20
C TRP A 22 -4.52 -0.35 0.82
N SER A 23 -3.45 -1.07 0.48
CA SER A 23 -2.87 -1.05 -0.87
C SER A 23 -3.87 -1.56 -1.92
N THR A 24 -4.64 -2.60 -1.59
CA THR A 24 -5.70 -3.14 -2.45
C THR A 24 -6.82 -2.10 -2.67
N LEU A 25 -7.25 -1.42 -1.62
CA LEU A 25 -8.27 -0.37 -1.72
C LEU A 25 -7.77 0.82 -2.57
N ALA A 26 -6.52 1.27 -2.34
CA ALA A 26 -5.90 2.32 -3.14
C ALA A 26 -5.86 1.96 -4.63
N ASN A 27 -5.52 0.71 -4.95
CA ASN A 27 -5.57 0.16 -6.31
C ASN A 27 -6.97 0.23 -6.93
N GLN A 28 -7.99 -0.20 -6.18
CA GLN A 28 -9.37 -0.18 -6.66
C GLN A 28 -9.85 1.24 -6.92
N ILE A 29 -9.51 2.20 -6.05
CA ILE A 29 -9.86 3.62 -6.23
C ILE A 29 -9.12 4.18 -7.46
N GLY A 30 -7.81 3.96 -7.57
CA GLY A 30 -7.00 4.40 -8.70
C GLY A 30 -7.51 3.86 -10.03
N GLY A 31 -7.79 2.56 -10.11
CA GLY A 31 -8.32 1.93 -11.33
C GLY A 31 -9.72 2.44 -11.72
N LYS A 32 -10.60 2.69 -10.73
CA LYS A 32 -11.91 3.29 -10.98
C LYS A 32 -11.81 4.72 -11.48
N LEU A 33 -10.94 5.54 -10.88
CA LEU A 33 -10.72 6.91 -11.32
C LEU A 33 -10.14 6.96 -12.72
N GLN A 34 -9.09 6.18 -12.99
CA GLN A 34 -8.50 6.10 -14.33
C GLN A 34 -9.50 5.64 -15.39
N SER A 35 -10.36 4.66 -15.04
CA SER A 35 -11.42 4.21 -15.94
C SER A 35 -12.44 5.32 -16.20
N ALA A 36 -12.92 5.98 -15.15
CA ALA A 36 -13.88 7.08 -15.27
C ALA A 36 -13.32 8.23 -16.11
N THR A 37 -12.07 8.62 -15.89
CA THR A 37 -11.48 9.76 -16.59
C THR A 37 -11.13 9.44 -18.03
N SER A 38 -10.75 8.20 -18.33
CA SER A 38 -10.61 7.71 -19.70
C SER A 38 -11.95 7.70 -20.44
N THR A 39 -13.01 7.16 -19.82
CA THR A 39 -14.37 7.13 -20.38
C THR A 39 -14.91 8.52 -20.67
N TYR A 40 -14.64 9.47 -19.77
CA TYR A 40 -15.16 10.84 -19.85
C TYR A 40 -14.10 11.86 -20.24
N ARG A 41 -13.10 11.47 -21.04
CA ARG A 41 -11.99 12.33 -21.51
C ARG A 41 -12.44 13.68 -22.09
N ASN A 42 -13.64 13.72 -22.69
CA ASN A 42 -14.22 14.90 -23.33
C ASN A 42 -15.43 15.47 -22.55
N ALA A 43 -15.55 15.20 -21.24
CA ALA A 43 -16.66 15.68 -20.42
C ALA A 43 -16.86 17.21 -20.46
N GLY A 44 -15.77 17.96 -20.64
CA GLY A 44 -15.80 19.42 -20.75
C GLY A 44 -16.38 19.94 -22.08
N GLY A 45 -16.65 19.07 -23.06
CA GLY A 45 -17.09 19.49 -24.38
C GLY A 45 -16.01 20.26 -25.16
N THR A 46 -16.43 21.05 -26.15
CA THR A 46 -15.55 21.92 -26.95
C THR A 46 -15.78 23.39 -26.58
N GLY A 47 -14.84 24.26 -26.98
CA GLY A 47 -14.90 25.69 -26.69
C GLY A 47 -14.40 26.05 -25.29
N GLU A 48 -14.80 27.23 -24.80
CA GLU A 48 -14.29 27.84 -23.56
C GLU A 48 -14.49 26.94 -22.32
N MET A 49 -15.61 26.20 -22.25
CA MET A 49 -15.85 25.23 -21.18
C MET A 49 -14.88 24.04 -21.21
N GLY A 50 -14.51 23.57 -22.41
CA GLY A 50 -13.53 22.49 -22.57
C GLY A 50 -12.11 22.95 -22.19
N GLU A 51 -11.76 24.20 -22.51
CA GLU A 51 -10.51 24.83 -22.11
C GLU A 51 -10.45 25.01 -20.59
N GLN A 52 -11.51 25.52 -19.96
CA GLN A 52 -11.54 25.66 -18.50
C GLN A 52 -11.52 24.32 -17.78
N PHE A 53 -12.21 23.30 -18.28
CA PHE A 53 -12.14 21.94 -17.72
C PHE A 53 -10.72 21.37 -17.85
N THR A 54 -10.09 21.54 -19.01
CA THR A 54 -8.72 21.06 -19.25
C THR A 54 -7.71 21.78 -18.37
N THR A 55 -7.83 23.09 -18.19
CA THR A 55 -6.89 23.89 -17.39
C THR A 55 -7.06 23.68 -15.89
N ASN A 56 -8.30 23.61 -15.40
CA ASN A 56 -8.57 23.62 -13.96
C ASN A 56 -8.75 22.22 -13.35
N TYR A 57 -9.19 21.24 -14.13
CA TYR A 57 -9.59 19.93 -13.61
C TYR A 57 -8.56 18.83 -13.90
N LYS A 58 -8.05 18.73 -15.14
CA LYS A 58 -7.09 17.68 -15.53
C LYS A 58 -5.79 17.66 -14.69
N PRO A 59 -5.16 18.80 -14.35
CA PRO A 59 -3.95 18.75 -13.54
C PRO A 59 -4.19 18.14 -12.15
N GLY A 60 -5.34 18.41 -11.54
CA GLY A 60 -5.72 17.83 -10.26
C GLY A 60 -5.99 16.33 -10.36
N GLU A 61 -6.65 15.90 -11.44
CA GLU A 61 -6.86 14.49 -11.76
C GLU A 61 -5.53 13.73 -11.90
N GLU A 62 -4.61 14.25 -12.74
CA GLU A 62 -3.30 13.64 -12.97
C GLU A 62 -2.50 13.50 -11.67
N LYS A 63 -2.50 14.55 -10.84
CA LYS A 63 -1.82 14.53 -9.54
C LYS A 63 -2.46 13.57 -8.55
N ALA A 64 -3.79 13.45 -8.54
CA ALA A 64 -4.48 12.48 -7.71
C ALA A 64 -4.17 11.03 -8.13
N LEU A 65 -4.13 10.76 -9.43
CA LEU A 65 -3.73 9.45 -9.96
C LEU A 65 -2.27 9.12 -9.62
N GLU A 66 -1.35 10.08 -9.79
CA GLU A 66 0.06 9.93 -9.41
C GLU A 66 0.21 9.62 -7.91
N PHE A 67 -0.51 10.37 -7.06
CA PHE A 67 -0.53 10.13 -5.61
C PHE A 67 -1.04 8.72 -5.27
N LEU A 68 -2.12 8.25 -5.91
CA LEU A 68 -2.67 6.92 -5.66
C LEU A 68 -1.70 5.80 -6.06
N VAL A 69 -0.98 5.97 -7.17
CA VAL A 69 0.07 5.03 -7.60
C VAL A 69 1.22 4.99 -6.59
N LEU A 70 1.68 6.15 -6.11
CA LEU A 70 2.74 6.23 -5.09
C LEU A 70 2.28 5.62 -3.77
N LEU A 71 1.05 5.91 -3.34
CA LEU A 71 0.47 5.34 -2.13
C LEU A 71 0.42 3.81 -2.21
N MET A 72 -0.02 3.26 -3.34
CA MET A 72 0.00 1.82 -3.59
C MET A 72 1.41 1.24 -3.42
N GLN A 73 2.41 1.83 -4.08
CA GLN A 73 3.79 1.34 -4.06
C GLN A 73 4.38 1.37 -2.64
N VAL A 74 4.19 2.48 -1.93
CA VAL A 74 4.70 2.66 -0.57
C VAL A 74 4.04 1.70 0.41
N VAL A 75 2.70 1.65 0.41
CA VAL A 75 1.94 0.79 1.34
C VAL A 75 2.17 -0.69 1.02
N GLY A 76 2.23 -1.07 -0.25
CA GLY A 76 2.55 -2.43 -0.67
C GLY A 76 3.97 -2.85 -0.25
N SER A 77 4.96 -1.98 -0.43
CA SER A 77 6.33 -2.23 0.02
C SER A 77 6.42 -2.37 1.54
N TYR A 78 5.74 -1.51 2.30
CA TYR A 78 5.70 -1.62 3.75
C TYR A 78 4.98 -2.87 4.22
N SER A 79 3.86 -3.24 3.60
CA SER A 79 3.16 -4.50 3.89
C SER A 79 4.09 -5.70 3.73
N ALA A 80 4.77 -5.82 2.59
CA ALA A 80 5.71 -6.91 2.31
C ALA A 80 6.85 -6.95 3.35
N LYS A 81 7.50 -5.81 3.61
CA LYS A 81 8.58 -5.71 4.61
C LYS A 81 8.11 -6.07 6.02
N THR A 82 6.91 -5.66 6.41
CA THR A 82 6.34 -5.97 7.72
C THR A 82 6.04 -7.47 7.86
N LEU A 83 5.52 -8.11 6.81
CA LEU A 83 5.29 -9.56 6.80
C LEU A 83 6.60 -10.35 6.80
N ASP A 84 7.60 -9.91 6.03
CA ASP A 84 8.93 -10.51 6.03
C ASP A 84 9.61 -10.40 7.41
N ALA A 85 9.49 -9.24 8.06
CA ALA A 85 9.98 -9.05 9.42
C ALA A 85 9.29 -10.01 10.41
N ALA A 86 7.96 -10.13 10.35
CA ALA A 86 7.21 -11.06 11.19
C ALA A 86 7.71 -12.50 11.03
N LYS A 87 7.89 -12.94 9.78
CA LYS A 87 8.40 -14.27 9.44
C LYS A 87 9.82 -14.52 9.97
N ASN A 88 10.71 -13.52 9.85
CA ASN A 88 12.07 -13.64 10.33
C ASN A 88 12.14 -13.72 11.87
N PHE A 89 11.30 -12.96 12.58
CA PHE A 89 11.21 -13.07 14.03
C PHE A 89 10.65 -14.41 14.47
N GLU A 90 9.60 -14.91 13.81
CA GLU A 90 9.05 -16.24 14.09
C GLU A 90 10.09 -17.35 13.87
N GLN A 91 10.88 -17.27 12.79
CA GLN A 91 11.95 -18.23 12.53
C GLN A 91 13.05 -18.15 13.58
N THR A 92 13.45 -16.94 13.96
CA THR A 92 14.48 -16.72 14.99
C THR A 92 14.05 -17.28 16.35
N ASP A 93 12.77 -17.13 16.71
CA ASP A 93 12.20 -17.66 17.95
C ASP A 93 12.21 -19.20 17.96
N ARG A 94 11.79 -19.83 16.86
CA ARG A 94 11.85 -21.30 16.68
C ARG A 94 13.29 -21.82 16.71
N ASP A 95 14.22 -21.13 16.07
CA ASP A 95 15.63 -21.50 16.06
C ASP A 95 16.23 -21.36 17.48
N ALA A 96 15.83 -20.34 18.24
CA ALA A 96 16.25 -20.15 19.62
C ALA A 96 15.68 -21.24 20.56
N ASP A 97 14.41 -21.58 20.42
CA ASP A 97 13.78 -22.61 21.25
C ASP A 97 14.32 -24.01 20.95
N SER A 98 14.60 -24.32 19.68
CA SER A 98 15.23 -25.60 19.28
C SER A 98 16.71 -25.71 19.66
N ALA A 99 17.41 -24.58 19.85
CA ALA A 99 18.80 -24.55 20.32
C ALA A 99 18.95 -24.71 21.84
N THR A 100 17.87 -24.59 22.61
CA THR A 100 17.85 -24.88 24.05
C THR A 100 17.50 -26.35 24.32
N PRO A 101 18.42 -27.17 24.89
CA PRO A 101 18.07 -28.53 25.29
C PRO A 101 17.03 -28.49 26.41
N HIS A 102 15.88 -29.13 26.21
CA HIS A 102 14.96 -29.43 27.30
C HIS A 102 15.68 -30.34 28.32
N GLN A 103 15.92 -29.84 29.54
CA GLN A 103 16.24 -30.66 30.70
C GLN A 103 14.95 -31.15 31.37
#